data_AF-A0A2J6XF48-F1
#
_entry.id   AF-A0A2J6XF48-F1
#
_cell.length_a   1.000
_cell.length_b   1.000
_cell.length_c   1.000
_cell.angle_alpha   90.00
_cell.angle_beta   90.00
_cell.angle_gamma   90.00
#
_symmetry.space_group_name_H-M   'P 1'
#
loop_
_entity.id
_entity.type
_entity.pdbx_description
1 polymer ?
#
loop_
_entity_poly.entity_id
_entity_poly.type
_entity_poly.pdbx_seq_one_letter_code
_entity_poly.pdbx_strand_id
1 'polypeptide(L)'
;MSWLSVLVCIAVLGVSSAFAQSLVVRAVLFYSPTCPHCHTVLDEVLPPLQARYGSQLHILTIDVSTPAGQSLYSAALQTFDVAAYRQGVPALFFGQTHL
;
A
#
# COMPACT_ATOMS: atom_id res chain seq x y z
N MET A 1 3.00 -47.04 30.09
CA MET A 1 3.29 -45.66 30.54
C MET A 1 4.06 -44.83 29.50
N SER A 2 4.86 -45.42 28.60
CA SER A 2 5.67 -44.67 27.63
C SER A 2 4.90 -44.04 26.46
N TRP A 3 3.72 -44.56 26.09
CA TRP A 3 2.94 -44.03 24.96
C TRP A 3 2.22 -42.71 25.31
N LEU A 4 1.71 -42.58 26.53
CA LEU A 4 1.07 -41.34 27.01
C LEU A 4 2.02 -40.14 26.93
N SER A 5 3.30 -40.33 27.22
CA SER A 5 4.32 -39.28 27.12
C SER A 5 4.57 -38.84 25.66
N VAL A 6 4.53 -39.77 24.71
CA VAL A 6 4.74 -39.48 23.29
C VAL A 6 3.58 -38.66 22.71
N LEU A 7 2.34 -39.00 23.07
CA LEU A 7 1.14 -38.28 22.62
C LEU A 7 1.09 -36.84 23.15
N VAL A 8 1.52 -36.62 24.40
CA VAL A 8 1.61 -35.28 25.00
C VAL A 8 2.65 -34.42 24.30
N CYS A 9 3.82 -34.97 23.93
CA CYS A 9 4.85 -34.22 23.20
C CYS A 9 4.38 -33.79 21.79
N ILE A 10 3.62 -34.62 21.08
CA ILE A 10 3.11 -34.30 19.74
C ILE A 10 2.07 -33.16 19.81
N ALA A 11 1.23 -33.14 20.85
CA ALA A 11 0.23 -32.10 21.03
C ALA A 11 0.84 -30.72 21.32
N VAL A 12 1.97 -30.66 22.04
CA VAL A 12 2.66 -29.40 22.36
C VAL A 12 3.44 -28.84 21.17
N LEU A 13 3.93 -29.69 20.26
CA LEU A 13 4.66 -29.28 19.06
C LEU A 13 3.76 -28.91 17.88
N GLY A 14 2.47 -29.27 17.91
CA GLY A 14 1.53 -29.07 16.80
C GLY A 14 0.91 -27.67 16.68
N VAL A 15 1.00 -26.82 17.71
CA VAL A 15 0.47 -25.45 17.66
C VAL A 15 1.55 -24.51 17.17
N SER A 16 1.88 -24.62 15.89
CA SER A 16 2.58 -23.54 15.19
C SER A 16 1.56 -22.43 14.94
N SER A 17 1.62 -21.35 15.72
CA SER A 17 0.90 -20.12 15.38
C SER A 17 1.39 -19.64 14.02
N ALA A 18 0.64 -19.94 12.96
CA ALA A 18 0.82 -19.26 11.70
C ALA A 18 0.45 -17.79 11.93
N PHE A 19 1.47 -16.92 12.09
CA PHE A 19 1.25 -15.49 12.02
C PHE A 19 0.65 -15.21 10.65
N ALA A 20 -0.65 -14.88 10.62
CA ALA A 20 -1.26 -14.34 9.42
C ALA A 20 -0.44 -13.11 9.02
N GLN A 21 0.33 -13.24 7.94
CA GLN A 21 1.02 -12.10 7.35
C GLN A 21 -0.08 -11.15 6.89
N SER A 22 -0.34 -10.10 7.66
CA SER A 22 -1.33 -9.10 7.29
C SER A 22 -0.84 -8.46 5.99
N LEU A 23 -1.62 -8.62 4.92
CA LEU A 23 -1.30 -8.05 3.62
C LEU A 23 -1.38 -6.52 3.73
N VAL A 24 -0.22 -5.86 3.78
CA VAL A 24 -0.14 -4.40 3.78
C VAL A 24 -0.07 -3.91 2.34
N VAL A 25 -1.14 -3.27 1.89
CA VAL A 25 -1.19 -2.59 0.59
C VAL A 25 -0.48 -1.25 0.72
N ARG A 26 0.49 -1.01 -0.16
CA ARG A 26 1.23 0.24 -0.24
C ARG A 26 0.89 0.95 -1.53
N ALA A 27 0.69 2.26 -1.45
CA ALA A 27 0.48 3.08 -2.63
C ALA A 27 1.19 4.43 -2.50
N VAL A 28 1.43 5.06 -3.65
CA VAL A 28 1.95 6.42 -3.75
C VAL A 28 0.94 7.26 -4.53
N LEU A 29 0.47 8.35 -3.92
CA LEU A 29 -0.37 9.36 -4.55
C LEU A 29 0.49 10.55 -4.96
N PHE A 30 0.59 10.79 -6.25
CA PHE A 30 1.17 12.01 -6.80
C PHE A 30 0.10 13.08 -6.94
N TYR A 31 0.38 14.28 -6.43
CA TYR A 31 -0.55 15.40 -6.40
C TYR A 31 0.16 16.73 -6.67
N SER A 32 -0.61 17.79 -6.95
CA SER A 32 -0.11 19.17 -7.00
C SER A 32 -0.93 20.06 -6.05
N PRO A 33 -0.31 20.97 -5.27
CA PRO A 33 -1.00 21.90 -4.37
C PRO A 33 -1.95 22.87 -5.07
N THR A 34 -1.79 23.08 -6.38
CA THR A 34 -2.64 24.00 -7.16
C THR A 34 -3.71 23.26 -7.96
N CYS A 35 -3.83 21.93 -7.80
CA CYS A 35 -4.81 21.12 -8.52
C CYS A 35 -6.10 20.93 -7.68
N PRO A 36 -7.25 21.49 -8.11
CA PRO A 36 -8.51 21.37 -7.36
C PRO A 36 -8.94 19.93 -7.09
N HIS A 37 -8.75 19.04 -8.07
CA HIS A 37 -9.11 17.62 -7.92
C HIS A 37 -8.23 16.88 -6.91
N CYS A 38 -6.98 17.34 -6.69
CA CYS A 38 -6.12 16.77 -5.66
C CYS A 38 -6.65 17.07 -4.26
N HIS A 39 -7.20 18.26 -4.02
CA HIS A 39 -7.78 18.63 -2.71
C HIS A 39 -8.94 17.71 -2.35
N THR A 40 -9.87 17.46 -3.28
CA THR A 40 -10.97 16.50 -3.05
C THR A 40 -10.43 15.12 -2.66
N VAL A 41 -9.40 14.62 -3.35
CA VAL A 41 -8.82 13.30 -3.00
C VAL A 41 -8.17 13.33 -1.61
N LEU A 42 -7.36 14.34 -1.31
CA LEU A 42 -6.60 14.45 -0.05
C LEU A 42 -7.52 14.67 1.16
N ASP A 43 -8.52 15.52 1.02
CA ASP A 43 -9.31 16.01 2.15
C ASP A 43 -10.60 15.21 2.36
N GLU A 44 -11.17 14.64 1.29
CA GLU A 44 -12.47 13.97 1.35
C GLU A 44 -12.36 12.46 1.13
N VAL A 45 -11.40 11.98 0.31
CA VAL A 45 -11.32 10.56 -0.08
C VAL A 45 -10.32 9.79 0.76
N LEU A 46 -9.11 10.32 0.98
CA LEU A 46 -8.07 9.59 1.73
C LEU A 46 -8.42 9.36 3.21
N PRO A 47 -8.95 10.33 3.97
CA PRO A 47 -9.23 10.12 5.39
C PRO A 47 -10.19 8.95 5.69
N PRO A 48 -11.35 8.80 5.01
CA PRO A 48 -12.23 7.67 5.26
C PRO A 48 -11.61 6.33 4.82
N LEU A 49 -10.78 6.31 3.78
CA LEU A 49 -10.05 5.09 3.39
C LEU A 49 -9.03 4.67 4.46
N GLN A 50 -8.27 5.62 5.00
CA GLN A 50 -7.31 5.36 6.08
C GLN A 50 -8.03 4.88 7.36
N ALA A 51 -9.16 5.49 7.70
CA ALA A 51 -9.97 5.05 8.84
C ALA A 51 -10.52 3.62 8.66
N ARG A 52 -10.92 3.26 7.43
CA ARG A 52 -11.47 1.92 7.13
C ARG A 52 -10.41 0.82 7.14
N TYR A 53 -9.24 1.07 6.55
CA TYR A 53 -8.23 0.03 6.34
C TYR A 53 -7.09 0.07 7.37
N GLY A 54 -6.94 1.15 8.12
CA GLY A 54 -5.94 1.31 9.17
C GLY A 54 -4.54 0.92 8.70
N SER A 55 -3.88 0.03 9.43
CA SER A 55 -2.52 -0.44 9.14
C SER A 55 -2.41 -1.34 7.89
N GLN A 56 -3.51 -1.71 7.24
CA GLN A 56 -3.50 -2.52 6.03
C GLN A 56 -3.32 -1.68 4.76
N LEU A 57 -3.48 -0.36 4.83
CA LEU A 57 -3.34 0.54 3.68
C LEU A 57 -2.43 1.72 4.02
N HIS A 58 -1.25 1.76 3.41
CA HIS A 58 -0.30 2.86 3.55
C HIS A 58 -0.21 3.64 2.25
N ILE A 59 -0.60 4.91 2.27
CA ILE A 59 -0.53 5.81 1.12
C ILE A 59 0.48 6.92 1.42
N LEU A 60 1.56 6.98 0.64
CA LEU A 60 2.49 8.10 0.65
C LEU A 60 2.03 9.17 -0.34
N THR A 61 1.96 10.43 0.06
CA THR A 61 1.63 11.53 -0.83
C THR A 61 2.90 12.25 -1.29
N ILE A 62 3.01 12.58 -2.58
CA ILE A 62 4.16 13.25 -3.17
C ILE A 62 3.71 14.44 -4.02
N ASP A 63 4.24 15.62 -3.69
CA ASP A 63 4.00 16.86 -4.41
C ASP A 63 4.88 16.95 -5.68
N VAL A 64 4.24 16.89 -6.85
CA VAL A 64 4.90 16.95 -8.16
C VAL A 64 5.36 18.35 -8.55
N SER A 65 4.98 19.40 -7.81
CA SER A 65 5.51 20.75 -8.01
C SER A 65 6.97 20.87 -7.57
N THR A 66 7.46 19.94 -6.76
CA THR A 66 8.87 19.86 -6.35
C THR A 66 9.72 19.13 -7.41
N PRO A 67 11.00 19.50 -7.62
CA PRO A 67 11.86 18.80 -8.58
C PRO A 67 12.01 17.29 -8.30
N ALA A 68 12.12 16.92 -7.02
CA ALA A 68 12.21 15.53 -6.60
C ALA A 68 10.90 14.77 -6.83
N GLY A 69 9.75 15.38 -6.49
CA GLY A 69 8.45 14.78 -6.73
C GLY A 69 8.14 14.59 -8.20
N GLN A 70 8.48 15.57 -9.05
CA GLN A 70 8.33 15.46 -10.50
C GLN A 70 9.20 14.32 -11.07
N SER A 71 10.43 14.17 -10.55
CA SER A 71 11.33 13.08 -10.97
C SER A 71 10.76 11.71 -10.63
N LEU A 72 10.21 11.56 -9.41
CA LEU A 72 9.53 10.33 -8.98
C LEU A 72 8.27 10.05 -9.79
N TYR A 73 7.47 11.07 -10.10
CA TYR A 73 6.26 10.93 -10.90
C TYR A 73 6.59 10.47 -12.33
N SER A 74 7.57 11.09 -12.97
CA SER A 74 8.06 10.67 -14.29
C SER A 74 8.52 9.20 -14.30
N ALA A 75 9.28 8.80 -13.27
CA ALA A 75 9.72 7.41 -13.13
C ALA A 75 8.53 6.44 -12.95
N ALA A 76 7.50 6.84 -12.19
CA ALA A 76 6.28 6.04 -12.03
C ALA A 76 5.51 5.89 -13.34
N LEU A 77 5.31 6.98 -14.10
CA LEU A 77 4.65 6.94 -15.40
C LEU A 77 5.35 5.98 -16.37
N GLN A 78 6.69 5.98 -16.38
CA GLN A 78 7.49 5.07 -17.20
C GLN A 78 7.41 3.62 -16.72
N THR A 79 7.56 3.39 -15.41
CA THR A 79 7.57 2.04 -14.81
C THR A 79 6.25 1.31 -15.02
N PHE A 80 5.13 2.04 -14.98
CA PHE A 80 3.79 1.49 -15.14
C PHE A 80 3.22 1.67 -16.56
N ASP A 81 4.04 2.10 -17.52
CA ASP A 81 3.67 2.32 -18.93
C ASP A 81 2.34 3.11 -19.09
N VAL A 82 2.25 4.24 -18.39
CA VAL A 82 1.04 5.07 -18.40
C VAL A 82 0.97 5.87 -19.69
N ALA A 83 0.01 5.52 -20.54
CA ALA A 83 -0.26 6.22 -21.79
C ALA A 83 -0.47 7.73 -21.59
N ALA A 84 0.06 8.54 -22.53
CA ALA A 84 0.09 10.01 -22.44
C ALA A 84 -1.27 10.66 -22.11
N TYR A 85 -2.36 10.16 -22.71
CA TYR A 85 -3.71 10.70 -22.49
C TYR A 85 -4.27 10.43 -21.07
N ARG A 86 -3.61 9.58 -20.28
CA ARG A 86 -3.95 9.26 -18.89
C ARG A 86 -3.00 9.91 -17.88
N GLN A 87 -1.99 10.63 -18.36
CA GLN A 87 -1.06 11.35 -17.50
C GLN A 87 -1.72 12.60 -16.95
N GLY A 88 -1.48 12.88 -15.67
CA GLY A 88 -2.15 13.92 -14.91
C GLY A 88 -2.19 13.58 -13.43
N VAL A 89 -2.49 14.58 -12.60
CA VAL A 89 -2.72 14.42 -11.17
C VAL A 89 -4.19 14.70 -10.84
N PRO A 90 -4.77 14.10 -9.79
CA PRO A 90 -4.16 13.13 -8.87
C PRO A 90 -3.90 11.75 -9.53
N ALA A 91 -2.78 11.12 -9.21
CA ALA A 91 -2.41 9.79 -9.72
C ALA A 91 -1.95 8.85 -8.60
N LEU A 92 -2.69 7.75 -8.41
CA LEU A 92 -2.40 6.74 -7.38
C LEU A 92 -1.80 5.49 -8.01
N PHE A 93 -0.63 5.07 -7.52
CA PHE A 93 0.05 3.86 -7.94
C PHE A 93 0.15 2.88 -6.78
N PHE A 94 -0.28 1.64 -6.97
CA PHE A 94 -0.09 0.57 -5.99
C PHE A 94 1.28 -0.08 -6.16
N GLY A 95 1.90 -0.44 -5.05
CA GLY A 95 3.12 -1.24 -5.05
C GLY A 95 2.89 -2.55 -5.79
N GLN A 96 3.84 -2.95 -6.62
CA GLN A 96 3.77 -4.21 -7.34
C GLN A 96 4.19 -5.34 -6.41
N THR A 97 3.25 -6.20 -6.02
CA THR A 97 3.55 -7.50 -5.43
C THR A 97 3.01 -8.54 -6.39
N HIS A 98 3.90 -9.29 -7.06
CA HIS A 98 3.49 -10.46 -7.84
C HIS A 98 3.30 -11.60 -6.85
N LEU A 99 2.05 -12.02 -6.64
CA LEU A 99 1.72 -13.21 -5.85
C LEU A 99 1.88 -14.47 -6.69
#